data_AF-A0A847ZYQ3-F1
#
_entry.id   AF-A0A847ZYQ3-F1
#
_cell.length_a   1.000
_cell.length_b   1.000
_cell.length_c   1.000
_cell.angle_alpha   90.00
_cell.angle_beta   90.00
_cell.angle_gamma   90.00
#
_symmetry.space_group_name_H-M   'P 1'
#
loop_
_entity.id
_entity.type
_entity.pdbx_description
1 polymer ?
#
loop_
_entity_poly.entity_id
_entity_poly.type
_entity_poly.pdbx_seq_one_letter_code
_entity_poly.pdbx_strand_id
1 'polypeptide(L)'
;MNQPAATEADVKQTRLKLAFATLGVVYGDIGTSPLYAMREALHPVVAAGGDLRLAVLGVVSLLIWALLIVVTLKYVVMLMRADNRGEGGILSLVVLVETLLKKKGGLVLALGIIGAAFFFGDAMITPAMSVLSAVEGL
;
A
#
# COMPACT_ATOMS: atom_id res chain seq x y z
N MET A 1 -23.96 -40.21 -7.91
CA MET A 1 -22.93 -39.25 -8.37
C MET A 1 -22.24 -38.71 -7.12
N ASN A 2 -21.18 -39.38 -6.67
CA ASN A 2 -20.48 -39.01 -5.43
C ASN A 2 -19.43 -37.94 -5.76
N GLN A 3 -19.61 -36.72 -5.26
CA GLN A 3 -18.53 -35.74 -5.22
C GLN A 3 -17.45 -36.25 -4.25
N PRO A 4 -16.17 -36.33 -4.65
CA PRO A 4 -15.11 -36.66 -3.70
C PRO A 4 -14.94 -35.49 -2.72
N ALA A 5 -15.07 -35.76 -1.43
CA ALA A 5 -14.74 -34.80 -0.38
C ALA A 5 -13.25 -34.44 -0.49
N ALA A 6 -12.94 -33.16 -0.72
CA ALA A 6 -11.57 -32.68 -0.75
C ALA A 6 -10.87 -33.07 0.55
N THR A 7 -9.73 -33.76 0.45
CA THR A 7 -8.99 -34.24 1.62
C THR A 7 -8.38 -33.03 2.35
N GLU A 8 -8.26 -33.03 3.68
CA GLU A 8 -7.69 -31.89 4.44
C GLU A 8 -6.33 -31.42 3.91
N ALA A 9 -5.55 -32.32 3.33
CA ALA A 9 -4.28 -32.03 2.66
C ALA A 9 -4.45 -31.10 1.44
N ASP A 10 -5.47 -31.30 0.60
CA ASP A 10 -5.78 -30.44 -0.55
C ASP A 10 -6.20 -29.05 -0.12
N VAL A 11 -6.97 -28.96 0.97
CA VAL A 11 -7.40 -27.68 1.54
C VAL A 11 -6.18 -26.92 2.09
N LYS A 12 -5.26 -27.60 2.78
CA LYS A 12 -4.04 -26.98 3.33
C LYS A 12 -3.09 -26.51 2.23
N GLN A 13 -2.93 -27.30 1.17
CA GLN A 13 -2.10 -26.94 0.02
C GLN A 13 -2.70 -25.77 -0.78
N THR A 14 -4.03 -25.75 -0.94
CA THR A 14 -4.74 -24.64 -1.58
C THR A 14 -4.62 -23.34 -0.78
N ARG A 15 -4.74 -23.40 0.56
CA ARG A 15 -4.54 -22.24 1.45
C ARG A 15 -3.13 -21.67 1.35
N LEU A 16 -2.11 -22.53 1.32
CA LEU A 16 -0.72 -22.12 1.14
C LEU A 16 -0.50 -21.43 -0.21
N LYS A 17 -1.04 -22.00 -1.30
CA LYS A 17 -0.97 -21.38 -2.64
C LYS A 17 -1.63 -20.00 -2.66
N LEU A 18 -2.82 -19.88 -2.06
CA LEU A 18 -3.52 -18.61 -1.96
C LEU A 18 -2.75 -17.59 -1.11
N ALA A 19 -2.12 -18.01 -0.01
CA ALA A 19 -1.30 -17.14 0.83
C ALA A 19 -0.07 -16.60 0.08
N PHE A 20 0.62 -17.44 -0.70
CA PHE A 20 1.72 -16.97 -1.55
C PHE A 20 1.23 -16.04 -2.67
N ALA A 21 0.07 -16.32 -3.26
CA ALA A 21 -0.53 -15.45 -4.27
C ALA A 21 -0.89 -14.08 -3.69
N THR A 22 -1.52 -14.02 -2.51
CA THR A 22 -1.86 -12.75 -1.87
C THR A 22 -0.61 -11.97 -1.44
N LEU A 23 0.41 -12.64 -0.91
CA LEU A 23 1.70 -12.01 -0.62
C LEU A 23 2.31 -11.40 -1.88
N GLY A 24 2.32 -12.14 -3.00
CA GLY A 24 2.83 -11.64 -4.28
C GLY A 24 2.09 -10.39 -4.77
N VAL A 25 0.76 -10.37 -4.66
CA VAL A 25 -0.05 -9.19 -5.03
C VAL A 25 0.24 -7.99 -4.12
N VAL A 26 0.27 -8.19 -2.79
CA VAL A 26 0.49 -7.10 -1.82
C VAL A 26 1.89 -6.52 -1.95
N TYR A 27 2.93 -7.35 -2.05
CA TYR A 27 4.30 -6.86 -2.25
C TYR A 27 4.49 -6.22 -3.62
N GLY A 28 3.77 -6.71 -4.65
CA GLY A 28 3.73 -6.09 -5.97
C GLY A 28 3.17 -4.66 -5.90
N ASP A 29 2.01 -4.49 -5.27
CA ASP A 29 1.33 -3.20 -5.11
C ASP A 29 2.21 -2.17 -4.39
N ILE A 30 2.86 -2.57 -3.29
CA ILE A 30 3.79 -1.72 -2.53
C ILE A 30 5.00 -1.26 -3.38
N GLY A 31 5.46 -2.11 -4.30
CA GLY A 31 6.65 -1.84 -5.13
C GLY A 31 6.39 -0.96 -6.36
N THR A 32 5.14 -0.86 -6.82
CA THR A 32 4.82 -0.10 -8.04
C THR A 32 5.07 1.40 -7.87
N SER A 33 4.71 1.97 -6.72
CA SER A 33 4.79 3.42 -6.48
C SER A 33 6.22 3.97 -6.48
N PRO A 34 7.23 3.34 -5.84
CA PRO A 34 8.64 3.74 -6.02
C PRO A 34 9.14 3.65 -7.46
N LEU A 35 8.70 2.63 -8.22
CA LEU A 35 9.11 2.45 -9.61
C LEU A 35 8.57 3.58 -10.50
N TYR A 36 7.32 4.00 -10.28
CA TYR A 36 6.75 5.17 -10.95
C TYR A 36 7.47 6.45 -10.57
N ALA A 37 7.69 6.69 -9.28
CA ALA A 37 8.41 7.86 -8.82
C ALA A 37 9.82 7.94 -9.42
N MET A 38 10.51 6.80 -9.54
CA MET A 38 11.81 6.71 -10.19
C MET A 38 11.73 7.04 -11.69
N ARG A 39 10.77 6.43 -12.41
CA ARG A 39 10.55 6.68 -13.85
C ARG A 39 10.29 8.16 -14.11
N GLU A 40 9.39 8.77 -13.34
CA GLU A 40 9.00 10.17 -13.49
C GLU A 40 10.13 11.14 -13.12
N ALA A 41 10.89 10.85 -12.05
CA ALA A 41 12.02 11.68 -11.65
C ALA A 41 13.19 11.63 -12.64
N LEU A 42 13.39 10.51 -13.34
CA LEU A 42 14.45 10.35 -14.33
C LEU A 42 14.07 10.87 -15.72
N HIS A 43 12.78 10.84 -16.07
CA HIS A 43 12.27 11.27 -17.38
C HIS A 43 12.77 12.65 -17.85
N PRO A 44 12.68 13.73 -17.04
CA PRO A 44 13.16 15.06 -17.46
C PRO A 44 14.69 15.13 -17.61
N VAL A 45 15.44 14.33 -16.84
CA VAL A 45 16.91 14.32 -16.89
C VAL A 45 17.42 13.61 -18.14
N VAL A 46 16.75 12.53 -18.54
CA VAL A 46 17.00 11.83 -19.81
C VAL A 46 16.66 12.74 -20.98
N ALA A 47 15.52 13.44 -20.93
CA ALA A 47 15.08 14.35 -22.00
C ALA A 47 16.02 15.56 -22.19
N ALA A 48 16.66 16.04 -21.12
CA ALA A 48 17.61 17.14 -21.16
C ALA A 48 19.06 16.74 -21.52
N GLY A 49 19.33 15.45 -21.75
CA GLY A 49 20.68 14.94 -22.05
C GLY A 49 21.65 15.04 -20.87
N GLY A 50 21.16 15.02 -19.64
CA GLY A 50 21.98 15.10 -18.42
C GLY A 50 22.78 13.82 -18.15
N ASP A 51 23.72 13.89 -17.19
CA ASP A 51 24.48 12.72 -16.76
C ASP A 51 23.57 11.70 -16.06
N LEU A 52 23.20 10.66 -16.82
CA LEU A 52 22.32 9.59 -16.37
C LEU A 52 22.85 8.87 -15.11
N ARG A 53 24.17 8.74 -14.97
CA ARG A 53 24.77 8.02 -13.84
C ARG A 53 24.55 8.79 -12.55
N LEU A 54 24.75 10.11 -12.59
CA LEU A 54 24.55 10.98 -11.44
C LEU A 54 23.06 11.14 -11.11
N ALA A 55 22.21 11.20 -12.14
CA ALA A 55 20.76 11.25 -11.99
C ALA A 55 20.19 10.00 -11.30
N VAL A 56 20.58 8.80 -11.76
CA VAL A 56 20.13 7.54 -11.16
C VAL A 56 20.58 7.43 -9.71
N LEU A 57 21.85 7.73 -9.41
CA LEU A 57 22.35 7.69 -8.04
C LEU A 57 21.64 8.71 -7.13
N GLY A 58 21.37 9.90 -7.64
CA GLY A 58 20.62 10.94 -6.91
C GLY A 58 19.18 10.52 -6.62
N VAL A 59 18.44 10.06 -7.63
CA VAL A 59 17.04 9.62 -7.49
C VAL A 59 16.92 8.41 -6.58
N VAL A 60 17.79 7.41 -6.73
CA VAL A 60 17.80 6.23 -5.85
C VAL A 60 18.12 6.61 -4.41
N SER A 61 19.07 7.51 -4.17
CA SER A 61 19.38 7.99 -2.82
C SER A 61 18.18 8.73 -2.20
N LEU A 62 17.53 9.62 -2.95
CA LEU A 62 16.33 10.32 -2.50
C LEU A 62 15.18 9.37 -2.20
N LEU A 63 14.98 8.33 -3.02
CA LEU A 63 13.96 7.31 -2.78
C LEU A 63 14.24 6.52 -1.50
N ILE A 64 15.49 6.12 -1.26
CA ILE A 64 15.86 5.41 -0.03
C ILE A 64 15.59 6.29 1.19
N TRP A 65 16.04 7.55 1.17
CA TRP A 65 15.80 8.48 2.28
C TRP A 65 14.32 8.77 2.49
N ALA A 66 13.56 8.98 1.41
CA ALA A 66 12.12 9.21 1.48
C ALA A 66 11.38 8.00 2.05
N LEU A 67 11.68 6.78 1.58
CA LEU A 67 11.07 5.56 2.10
C LEU A 67 11.40 5.36 3.58
N LEU A 68 12.66 5.59 3.98
CA LEU A 68 13.07 5.45 5.38
C LEU A 68 12.32 6.45 6.28
N ILE A 69 12.21 7.71 5.86
CA ILE A 69 11.48 8.74 6.59
C ILE A 69 9.98 8.43 6.63
N VAL A 70 9.36 8.08 5.50
CA VAL A 70 7.93 7.76 5.43
C VAL A 70 7.62 6.54 6.29
N VAL A 71 8.37 5.45 6.16
CA VAL A 71 8.15 4.24 6.97
C VAL A 71 8.33 4.54 8.46
N THR A 72 9.39 5.25 8.84
CA THR A 72 9.65 5.57 10.25
C THR A 72 8.60 6.53 10.82
N LEU A 73 8.30 7.63 10.12
CA LEU A 73 7.41 8.65 10.65
C LEU A 73 5.93 8.27 10.50
N LYS A 74 5.49 7.87 9.31
CA LYS A 74 4.08 7.52 9.07
C LYS A 74 3.73 6.20 9.75
N TYR A 75 4.55 5.16 9.66
CA TYR A 75 4.16 3.84 10.15
C TYR A 75 4.63 3.61 11.59
N VAL A 76 5.89 3.86 11.93
CA VAL A 76 6.36 3.62 13.31
C VAL A 76 5.81 4.69 14.27
N VAL A 77 5.87 5.98 13.92
CA VAL A 77 5.40 7.02 14.86
C VAL A 77 3.87 7.16 14.87
N MET A 78 3.14 6.97 13.76
CA MET A 78 1.68 7.11 13.78
C MET A 78 0.96 5.79 14.02
N LEU A 79 1.29 4.73 13.27
CA LEU A 79 0.59 3.44 13.36
C LEU A 79 0.91 2.68 14.64
N MET A 80 2.19 2.60 15.03
CA MET A 80 2.60 1.87 16.24
C MET A 80 2.39 2.69 17.53
N ARG A 81 2.21 4.01 17.46
CA ARG A 81 1.82 4.82 18.64
C ARG A 81 0.31 4.92 18.82
N ALA A 82 -0.49 4.62 17.80
CA ALA A 82 -1.94 4.44 17.92
C ALA A 82 -2.30 3.07 18.54
N ASP A 83 -1.55 2.67 19.56
CA ASP A 83 -1.78 1.50 20.39
C ASP A 83 -2.63 1.92 21.60
N ASN A 84 -3.77 1.25 21.78
CA ASN A 84 -4.62 1.40 22.95
C ASN A 84 -4.41 0.19 23.87
N ARG A 85 -3.49 0.32 24.84
CA ARG A 85 -3.26 -0.65 25.93
C ARG A 85 -2.89 -2.07 25.48
N GLY A 86 -2.04 -2.21 24.47
CA GLY A 86 -1.44 -3.50 24.08
C GLY A 86 -2.16 -4.23 22.95
N GLU A 87 -3.24 -3.67 22.41
CA GLU A 87 -3.82 -4.09 21.13
C GLU A 87 -3.43 -3.07 20.05
N GLY A 88 -2.19 -3.17 19.56
CA GLY A 88 -1.74 -2.35 18.45
C GLY A 88 -2.51 -2.63 17.16
N GLY A 89 -2.88 -1.58 16.42
CA GLY A 89 -3.37 -1.69 15.05
C GLY A 89 -4.80 -1.20 14.82
N ILE A 90 -5.34 -1.58 13.66
CA ILE A 90 -6.58 -1.04 13.09
C ILE A 90 -7.79 -1.20 14.03
N LEU A 91 -7.81 -2.25 14.87
CA LEU A 91 -8.86 -2.51 15.86
C LEU A 91 -8.96 -1.41 16.93
N SER A 92 -7.82 -0.91 17.43
CA SER A 92 -7.79 0.22 18.38
C SER A 92 -8.24 1.54 17.74
N LEU A 93 -7.95 1.73 16.46
CA LEU A 93 -8.46 2.85 15.66
C LEU A 93 -9.99 2.75 15.46
N VAL A 94 -10.53 1.56 15.20
CA VAL A 94 -11.99 1.34 15.07
C VAL A 94 -12.70 1.64 16.39
N VAL A 95 -12.17 1.18 17.53
CA VAL A 95 -12.74 1.47 18.86
C VAL A 95 -12.62 2.97 19.21
N LEU A 96 -11.54 3.64 18.80
CA LEU A 96 -11.39 5.09 18.98
C LEU A 96 -12.40 5.87 18.12
N VAL A 97 -12.64 5.44 16.88
CA VAL A 97 -13.66 6.02 16.00
C VAL A 97 -15.07 5.82 16.58
N GLU A 98 -15.40 4.62 17.09
CA GLU A 98 -16.69 4.36 17.76
C GLU A 98 -16.90 5.21 19.02
N THR A 99 -15.85 5.43 19.81
CA THR A 99 -15.94 6.26 21.02
C THR A 99 -16.01 7.76 20.69
N LEU A 100 -15.37 8.22 19.61
CA LEU A 100 -15.47 9.60 19.11
C LEU A 100 -16.82 9.90 18.44
N LEU A 101 -17.41 8.91 17.75
CA LEU A 101 -18.75 9.00 17.16
C LEU A 101 -19.84 9.31 18.21
N LYS A 102 -19.66 8.88 19.46
CA LYS A 102 -20.59 9.18 20.56
C LYS A 102 -20.59 10.64 21.02
N LYS A 103 -19.56 11.45 20.71
CA LYS A 103 -19.43 12.83 21.22
C LYS A 103 -19.53 13.95 20.17
N LYS A 104 -19.27 13.69 18.87
CA LYS A 104 -19.38 14.66 17.77
C LYS A 104 -19.71 14.00 16.41
N GLY A 105 -20.82 13.26 16.37
CA GLY A 105 -21.16 12.31 15.30
C GLY A 105 -21.04 12.81 13.85
N GLY A 106 -21.45 14.04 13.53
CA GLY A 106 -21.48 14.52 12.13
C GLY A 106 -20.10 14.73 11.50
N LEU A 107 -19.19 15.42 12.19
CA LEU A 107 -17.88 15.79 11.65
C LEU A 107 -16.91 14.60 11.63
N VAL A 108 -16.99 13.75 12.65
CA VAL A 108 -16.20 12.50 12.72
C VAL A 108 -16.66 11.52 11.64
N LEU A 109 -17.98 11.38 11.42
CA LEU A 109 -18.52 10.55 10.35
C LEU A 109 -18.08 11.07 8.97
N ALA A 110 -18.16 12.39 8.74
CA ALA A 110 -17.71 12.99 7.49
C ALA A 110 -16.22 12.73 7.24
N LEU A 111 -15.36 12.92 8.26
CA LEU A 111 -13.93 12.59 8.16
C LEU A 111 -13.69 11.10 7.89
N GLY A 112 -14.48 10.21 8.52
CA GLY A 112 -14.43 8.76 8.27
C GLY A 112 -14.81 8.39 6.83
N ILE A 113 -15.88 8.99 6.30
CA ILE A 113 -16.32 8.79 4.91
C ILE A 113 -15.27 9.30 3.93
N ILE A 114 -14.72 10.49 4.18
CA ILE A 114 -13.65 11.07 3.34
C ILE A 114 -12.41 10.16 3.36
N GLY A 115 -12.00 9.69 4.54
CA GLY A 115 -10.87 8.76 4.68
C GLY A 115 -11.10 7.44 3.95
N ALA A 116 -12.30 6.86 4.08
CA ALA A 116 -12.68 5.64 3.37
C ALA A 116 -12.71 5.85 1.84
N ALA A 117 -13.19 7.00 1.37
CA ALA A 117 -13.21 7.35 -0.06
C ALA A 117 -11.79 7.50 -0.64
N PHE A 118 -10.87 8.17 0.09
CA PHE A 118 -9.48 8.26 -0.35
C PHE A 118 -8.78 6.90 -0.37
N PHE A 119 -9.04 6.04 0.63
CA PHE A 119 -8.50 4.67 0.64
C PHE A 119 -9.02 3.83 -0.53
N PHE A 120 -10.32 3.92 -0.84
CA PHE A 120 -10.90 3.23 -2.00
C PHE A 120 -10.35 3.77 -3.32
N GLY A 121 -10.14 5.09 -3.42
CA GLY A 121 -9.52 5.72 -4.57
C GLY A 121 -8.10 5.21 -4.82
N ASP A 122 -7.27 5.19 -3.78
CA ASP A 122 -5.89 4.69 -3.85
C ASP A 122 -5.84 3.21 -4.27
N ALA A 123 -6.72 2.38 -3.68
CA ALA A 123 -6.82 0.96 -4.02
C ALA A 123 -7.27 0.70 -5.48
N MET A 124 -8.01 1.61 -6.11
CA MET A 124 -8.41 1.50 -7.51
C MET A 124 -7.40 2.10 -8.49
N ILE A 125 -6.68 3.16 -8.09
CA ILE A 125 -5.74 3.87 -8.97
C ILE A 125 -4.50 3.02 -9.25
N THR A 126 -3.95 2.31 -8.26
CA THR A 126 -2.68 1.58 -8.44
C THR A 126 -2.77 0.44 -9.48
N PRO A 127 -3.81 -0.41 -9.49
CA PRO A 127 -3.98 -1.41 -10.55
C PRO A 127 -4.21 -0.78 -11.92
N ALA A 128 -5.00 0.29 -11.99
CA ALA A 128 -5.30 0.98 -13.24
C ALA A 128 -4.04 1.59 -13.86
N MET A 129 -3.22 2.28 -13.06
CA MET A 129 -1.93 2.81 -13.49
C MET A 129 -1.01 1.66 -13.92
N SER A 130 -0.86 0.62 -13.10
CA SER A 130 0.02 -0.52 -13.42
C SER A 130 -0.35 -1.19 -14.76
N VAL A 131 -1.64 -1.31 -15.09
CA VAL A 131 -2.09 -1.85 -16.40
C VAL A 131 -1.77 -0.87 -17.52
N LEU A 132 -2.02 0.43 -17.34
CA LEU A 132 -1.74 1.44 -18.36
C LEU A 132 -0.25 1.49 -18.72
N SER A 133 0.65 1.51 -17.74
CA SER A 133 2.09 1.49 -18.01
C SER A 133 2.59 0.17 -18.60
N ALA A 134 1.92 -0.96 -18.33
CA ALA A 134 2.26 -2.23 -18.96
C ALA A 134 1.88 -2.23 -20.45
N VAL A 135 0.78 -1.57 -20.81
CA VAL A 135 0.33 -1.43 -22.21
C VAL A 135 1.15 -0.39 -22.96
N GLU A 136 1.49 0.75 -22.35
CA GLU A 136 2.33 1.79 -22.97
C GLU A 136 3.80 1.37 -23.15
N GLY A 137 4.24 0.33 -22.45
CA GLY A 137 5.59 -0.23 -22.57
C GLY A 137 5.78 -1.28 -23.67
N LEU A 138 4.70 -1.65 -24.38
CA LEU A 138 4.63 -2.68 -25.42
C LEU A 138 4.61 -2.03 -26.82
#